data_AF-A0A838Q2F2-F1
#
_entry.id   AF-A0A838Q2F2-F1
#
_cell.length_a   1.000
_cell.length_b   1.000
_cell.length_c   1.000
_cell.angle_alpha   90.00
_cell.angle_beta   90.00
_cell.angle_gamma   90.00
#
_symmetry.space_group_name_H-M   'P 1'
#
loop_
_entity.id
_entity.type
_entity.pdbx_description
1 polymer ?
#
loop_
_entity_poly.entity_id
_entity_poly.type
_entity_poly.pdbx_seq_one_letter_code
_entity_poly.pdbx_strand_id
1 'polypeptide(L)'
;MSWIDYVVLIGTLSAIALYGHWRTRRDYDLGHYLHGDETIRWGTIGLSVMATQASAVTFLSTPGQAYESGMGFVQNYFGLPFALLVVCAVFIPIYHRLKVITAYEYLGQRFDQKTRLLGAFLFLVQRGLSAGITIYAPAIIVSAILGWNLQLTILLCGLSVLIYTSVGGTKAVSITGKWQMAVILVGMAIAFGMIVHRLPRSLSLNNAFAIAGTLGKLNAVNFSFNVNERYTFWSGLLGGFFLALSYFGTDQSQVQRYLAGGSITGSRFGLLFNAVLKVPMQFFILLTGVMVFVFFQFEKPPIFFNQPAYEEAVRHDSAGEFAALQARYDAVFAQKQKDLGGLTNAMETGGQGALDSAKQAVLRGQEEIQKIRGEVKETLKSYNPQLETKDSDYVFITFVLHYLPHGLI
;
A
#
# COMPACT_ATOMS: atom_id res chain seq x y z
N MET A 1 15.38 -2.54 -15.85
CA MET A 1 14.25 -3.23 -16.52
C MET A 1 14.70 -3.68 -17.91
N SER A 2 14.27 -4.87 -18.34
CA SER A 2 14.50 -5.38 -19.70
C SER A 2 13.49 -4.79 -20.69
N TRP A 3 13.74 -4.95 -21.99
CA TRP A 3 12.79 -4.54 -23.03
C TRP A 3 11.46 -5.31 -22.96
N ILE A 4 11.46 -6.55 -22.45
CA ILE A 4 10.27 -7.38 -22.27
C ILE A 4 9.33 -6.75 -21.24
N ASP A 5 9.90 -6.24 -20.13
CA ASP A 5 9.14 -5.55 -19.09
C ASP A 5 8.42 -4.32 -19.66
N TYR A 6 9.10 -3.52 -20.49
CA TYR A 6 8.50 -2.37 -21.17
C TYR A 6 7.37 -2.76 -22.12
N VAL A 7 7.54 -3.86 -22.87
CA VAL A 7 6.49 -4.36 -23.78
C VAL A 7 5.25 -4.80 -23.00
N VAL A 8 5.42 -5.55 -21.90
CA VAL A 8 4.32 -5.99 -21.04
C VAL A 8 3.64 -4.79 -20.39
N LEU A 9 4.41 -3.83 -19.86
CA LEU A 9 3.88 -2.62 -19.23
C LEU A 9 3.06 -1.78 -20.22
N ILE A 10 3.66 -1.37 -21.34
CA ILE A 10 3.00 -0.52 -22.35
C ILE A 10 1.82 -1.27 -22.98
N GLY A 11 1.99 -2.56 -23.27
CA GLY A 11 0.94 -3.43 -23.79
C GLY A 11 -0.26 -3.53 -22.85
N THR A 12 -0.02 -3.78 -21.56
CA THR A 12 -1.08 -3.89 -20.55
C THR A 12 -1.81 -2.55 -20.35
N LEU A 13 -1.07 -1.44 -20.21
CA LEU A 13 -1.67 -0.11 -20.06
C LEU A 13 -2.50 0.28 -21.28
N SER A 14 -1.97 0.05 -22.49
CA SER A 14 -2.68 0.34 -23.73
C SER A 14 -3.91 -0.55 -23.89
N ALA A 15 -3.82 -1.84 -23.58
CA ALA A 15 -4.94 -2.77 -23.66
C ALA A 15 -6.08 -2.35 -22.72
N ILE A 16 -5.75 -1.99 -21.46
CA ILE A 16 -6.75 -1.51 -20.49
C ILE A 16 -7.40 -0.21 -20.98
N ALA A 17 -6.60 0.76 -21.44
CA ALA A 17 -7.10 2.05 -21.91
C ALA A 17 -7.98 1.91 -23.17
N LEU A 18 -7.52 1.14 -24.17
CA LEU A 18 -8.25 0.87 -25.40
C LEU A 18 -9.53 0.09 -25.14
N TYR A 19 -9.50 -0.92 -24.26
CA TYR A 19 -10.69 -1.66 -23.85
C TYR A 19 -11.69 -0.76 -23.13
N GLY A 20 -11.22 0.05 -22.18
CA GLY A 20 -12.05 1.03 -21.46
C GLY A 20 -12.73 1.98 -22.42
N HIS A 21 -11.98 2.59 -23.33
CA HIS A 21 -12.50 3.48 -24.35
C HIS A 21 -13.50 2.77 -25.28
N TRP A 22 -13.15 1.59 -25.84
CA TRP A 22 -14.04 0.82 -26.72
C TRP A 22 -15.38 0.52 -26.05
N ARG A 23 -15.38 0.17 -24.76
CA ARG A 23 -16.59 -0.18 -24.02
C ARG A 23 -17.46 1.03 -23.67
N THR A 24 -16.91 2.25 -23.66
CA THR A 24 -17.65 3.48 -23.32
C THR A 24 -17.99 4.36 -24.53
N ARG A 25 -17.61 4.00 -25.76
CA ARG A 25 -17.84 4.80 -26.99
C ARG A 25 -19.32 5.11 -27.33
N ARG A 26 -20.30 4.53 -26.64
CA ARG A 26 -21.73 4.66 -26.99
C ARG A 26 -22.57 5.40 -25.95
N ASP A 27 -21.99 5.85 -24.85
CA ASP A 27 -22.73 6.43 -23.73
C ASP A 27 -22.36 7.92 -23.53
N TYR A 28 -22.97 8.80 -24.32
CA TYR A 28 -22.73 10.26 -24.31
C TYR A 28 -23.85 11.06 -23.62
N ASP A 29 -24.49 10.50 -22.60
CA ASP A 29 -25.52 11.22 -21.85
C ASP A 29 -24.95 11.74 -20.52
N LEU A 30 -24.89 13.08 -20.39
CA LEU A 30 -24.44 13.79 -19.19
C LEU A 30 -25.33 13.46 -17.97
N GLY A 31 -26.61 13.14 -18.20
CA GLY A 31 -27.53 12.70 -17.16
C GLY A 31 -27.06 11.39 -16.53
N HIS A 32 -26.73 10.39 -17.36
CA HIS A 32 -26.17 9.11 -16.91
C HIS A 32 -24.82 9.24 -16.18
N TYR A 33 -24.03 10.26 -16.54
CA TYR A 33 -22.72 10.51 -15.91
C TYR A 33 -22.82 11.00 -14.46
N LEU A 34 -23.85 11.80 -14.15
CA LEU A 34 -24.03 12.45 -12.85
C LEU A 34 -25.07 11.77 -11.96
N HIS A 35 -26.14 11.21 -12.54
CA HIS A 35 -27.28 10.69 -11.78
C HIS A 35 -27.22 9.19 -11.49
N GLY A 36 -26.23 8.48 -12.01
CA GLY A 36 -26.19 7.02 -11.86
C GLY A 36 -27.33 6.32 -12.57
N ASP A 37 -27.26 5.00 -12.63
CA ASP A 37 -28.24 4.17 -13.31
C ASP A 37 -28.81 3.17 -12.28
N GLU A 38 -30.13 3.09 -12.19
CA GLU A 38 -30.79 2.21 -11.22
C GLU A 38 -30.52 0.73 -11.46
N THR A 39 -30.03 0.37 -12.66
CA THR A 39 -29.65 -0.99 -13.03
C THR A 39 -28.28 -1.42 -12.51
N ILE A 40 -27.52 -0.51 -11.87
CA ILE A 40 -26.19 -0.81 -11.34
C ILE A 40 -26.27 -1.83 -10.20
N ARG A 41 -25.74 -3.03 -10.46
CA ARG A 41 -25.65 -4.11 -9.48
C ARG A 41 -24.66 -3.80 -8.36
N TRP A 42 -24.92 -4.33 -7.16
CA TRP A 42 -24.08 -4.16 -5.96
C TRP A 42 -22.60 -4.49 -6.19
N GLY A 43 -22.30 -5.52 -7.00
CA GLY A 43 -20.92 -5.92 -7.31
C GLY A 43 -20.15 -4.84 -8.09
N THR A 44 -20.82 -4.11 -8.97
CA THR A 44 -20.23 -2.98 -9.70
C THR A 44 -19.92 -1.82 -8.77
N ILE A 45 -20.82 -1.53 -7.81
CA ILE A 45 -20.61 -0.52 -6.77
C ILE A 45 -19.41 -0.91 -5.91
N GLY A 46 -19.40 -2.14 -5.40
CA GLY A 46 -18.31 -2.65 -4.55
C GLY A 46 -16.96 -2.64 -5.25
N LEU A 47 -16.89 -3.06 -6.52
CA LEU A 47 -15.66 -2.99 -7.32
C LEU A 47 -15.21 -1.55 -7.61
N SER A 48 -16.13 -0.64 -7.88
CA SER A 48 -15.81 0.79 -8.11
C SER A 48 -15.22 1.44 -6.86
N VAL A 49 -15.82 1.15 -5.70
CA VAL A 49 -15.34 1.60 -4.39
C VAL A 49 -13.98 0.98 -4.04
N MET A 50 -13.78 -0.32 -4.33
CA MET A 50 -12.50 -1.01 -4.15
C MET A 50 -11.40 -0.43 -5.05
N ALA A 51 -11.68 -0.27 -6.34
CA ALA A 51 -10.71 0.23 -7.32
C ALA A 51 -10.22 1.64 -6.98
N THR A 52 -11.06 2.47 -6.37
CA THR A 52 -10.63 3.81 -5.94
C THR A 52 -9.72 3.77 -4.71
N GLN A 53 -9.90 2.78 -3.86
CA GLN A 53 -9.04 2.57 -2.69
C GLN A 53 -7.76 1.81 -3.02
N ALA A 54 -7.59 1.38 -4.26
CA ALA A 54 -6.39 0.74 -4.78
C ALA A 54 -5.38 1.85 -5.14
N SER A 55 -4.46 2.13 -4.23
CA SER A 55 -3.41 3.14 -4.42
C SER A 55 -2.07 2.45 -4.62
N ALA A 56 -1.22 3.00 -5.47
CA ALA A 56 0.16 2.53 -5.62
C ALA A 56 0.91 2.55 -4.28
N VAL A 57 0.65 3.54 -3.42
CA VAL A 57 1.18 3.59 -2.05
C VAL A 57 0.77 2.36 -1.26
N THR A 58 -0.49 1.93 -1.36
CA THR A 58 -0.95 0.73 -0.67
C THR A 58 -0.17 -0.50 -1.09
N PHE A 59 0.15 -0.65 -2.37
CA PHE A 59 0.77 -1.88 -2.88
C PHE A 59 2.30 -1.87 -2.85
N LEU A 60 2.94 -0.69 -2.85
CA LEU A 60 4.40 -0.55 -2.85
C LEU A 60 4.93 -0.23 -1.44
N SER A 61 4.28 0.71 -0.72
CA SER A 61 4.73 1.14 0.61
C SER A 61 4.31 0.20 1.73
N THR A 62 3.11 -0.40 1.67
CA THR A 62 2.62 -1.27 2.75
C THR A 62 3.51 -2.51 2.95
N PRO A 63 3.95 -3.24 1.90
CA PRO A 63 4.88 -4.35 2.12
C PRO A 63 6.20 -3.87 2.74
N GLY A 64 6.67 -2.68 2.35
CA GLY A 64 7.81 -2.01 2.98
C GLY A 64 7.60 -1.71 4.46
N GLN A 65 6.44 -1.18 4.83
CA GLN A 65 6.03 -0.97 6.22
C GLN A 65 6.01 -2.29 7.00
N ALA A 66 5.51 -3.38 6.42
CA ALA A 66 5.53 -4.70 7.06
C ALA A 66 6.95 -5.25 7.21
N TYR A 67 7.84 -5.03 6.24
CA TYR A 67 9.24 -5.37 6.36
C TYR A 67 9.89 -4.67 7.56
N GLU A 68 9.61 -3.37 7.73
CA GLU A 68 10.18 -2.53 8.78
C GLU A 68 9.56 -2.81 10.16
N SER A 69 8.23 -2.76 10.29
CA SER A 69 7.54 -2.81 11.59
C SER A 69 6.65 -4.04 11.82
N GLY A 70 6.54 -4.95 10.85
CA GLY A 70 5.66 -6.12 10.95
C GLY A 70 4.18 -5.84 10.65
N MET A 71 3.31 -6.79 11.00
CA MET A 71 1.88 -6.79 10.63
C MET A 71 1.01 -5.81 11.43
N GLY A 72 1.53 -5.12 12.45
CA GLY A 72 0.74 -4.27 13.35
C GLY A 72 -0.09 -3.18 12.66
N PHE A 73 0.31 -2.73 11.46
CA PHE A 73 -0.42 -1.76 10.65
C PHE A 73 -1.83 -2.23 10.24
N VAL A 74 -2.09 -3.55 10.21
CA VAL A 74 -3.41 -4.11 9.84
C VAL A 74 -4.54 -3.59 10.74
N GLN A 75 -4.21 -3.24 11.99
CA GLN A 75 -5.16 -2.75 13.01
C GLN A 75 -5.87 -1.46 12.57
N ASN A 76 -5.23 -0.63 11.75
CA ASN A 76 -5.82 0.61 11.21
C ASN A 76 -7.08 0.36 10.38
N TYR A 77 -7.31 -0.87 9.93
CA TYR A 77 -8.47 -1.26 9.14
C TYR A 77 -9.58 -1.91 9.98
N PHE A 78 -9.38 -2.15 11.27
CA PHE A 78 -10.37 -2.81 12.13
C PHE A 78 -11.61 -1.94 12.38
N GLY A 79 -11.47 -0.61 12.38
CA GLY A 79 -12.61 0.30 12.47
C GLY A 79 -13.46 0.41 11.20
N LEU A 80 -12.91 0.02 10.03
CA LEU A 80 -13.58 0.18 8.73
C LEU A 80 -14.90 -0.60 8.63
N PRO A 81 -14.99 -1.89 9.01
CA PRO A 81 -16.26 -2.61 8.98
C PRO A 81 -17.36 -1.96 9.81
N PHE A 82 -17.03 -1.48 11.02
CA PHE A 82 -17.99 -0.81 11.89
C PHE A 82 -18.46 0.53 11.31
N ALA A 83 -17.55 1.30 10.71
CA ALA A 83 -17.91 2.54 10.03
C ALA A 83 -18.88 2.27 8.87
N LEU A 84 -18.62 1.24 8.07
CA LEU A 84 -19.50 0.88 6.95
C LEU A 84 -20.87 0.38 7.39
N LEU A 85 -20.97 -0.30 8.54
CA LEU A 85 -22.27 -0.63 9.14
C LEU A 85 -23.06 0.64 9.46
N VAL A 86 -22.42 1.66 10.06
CA VAL A 86 -23.06 2.95 10.36
C VAL A 86 -23.46 3.69 9.08
N VAL A 87 -22.60 3.73 8.07
CA VAL A 87 -22.92 4.34 6.76
C VAL A 87 -24.14 3.65 6.11
N CYS A 88 -24.19 2.33 6.15
CA CYS A 88 -25.30 1.55 5.62
C CYS A 88 -26.61 1.74 6.39
N ALA A 89 -26.53 1.85 7.71
CA ALA A 89 -27.70 1.98 8.58
C ALA A 89 -28.26 3.42 8.60
N VAL A 90 -27.40 4.44 8.53
CA VAL A 90 -27.76 5.84 8.78
C VAL A 90 -27.62 6.71 7.53
N PHE A 91 -26.43 6.76 6.93
CA PHE A 91 -26.12 7.74 5.88
C PHE A 91 -26.85 7.42 4.57
N ILE A 92 -26.76 6.17 4.09
CA ILE A 92 -27.41 5.76 2.83
C ILE A 92 -28.93 6.04 2.86
N PRO A 93 -29.70 5.61 3.88
CA PRO A 93 -31.13 5.88 3.92
C PRO A 93 -31.49 7.36 3.93
N ILE A 94 -30.70 8.19 4.62
CA ILE A 94 -30.92 9.64 4.67
C ILE A 94 -30.70 10.27 3.30
N TYR A 95 -29.56 10.01 2.67
CA TYR A 95 -29.24 10.58 1.36
C TYR A 95 -30.22 10.14 0.28
N HIS A 96 -30.62 8.87 0.29
CA HIS A 96 -31.58 8.34 -0.68
C HIS A 96 -32.99 8.89 -0.45
N ARG A 97 -33.41 9.12 0.81
CA ARG A 97 -34.71 9.75 1.13
C ARG A 97 -34.77 11.20 0.65
N LEU A 98 -33.67 11.94 0.84
CA LEU A 98 -33.58 13.35 0.48
C LEU A 98 -33.23 13.59 -1.00
N LYS A 99 -32.93 12.52 -1.75
CA LYS A 99 -32.55 12.55 -3.17
C LYS A 99 -31.43 13.56 -3.47
N VAL A 100 -30.50 13.70 -2.53
CA VAL A 100 -29.34 14.58 -2.70
C VAL A 100 -28.36 13.97 -3.68
N ILE A 101 -27.73 14.80 -4.50
CA ILE A 101 -26.70 14.38 -5.46
C ILE A 101 -25.32 14.44 -4.78
N THR A 102 -25.17 15.31 -3.77
CA THR A 102 -23.91 15.48 -3.03
C THR A 102 -24.09 15.39 -1.52
N ALA A 103 -23.06 14.92 -0.82
CA ALA A 103 -23.02 14.95 0.65
C ALA A 103 -23.17 16.37 1.21
N TYR A 104 -22.72 17.39 0.46
CA TYR A 104 -22.79 18.79 0.87
C TYR A 104 -24.15 19.43 0.61
N GLU A 105 -24.91 18.93 -0.37
CA GLU A 105 -26.30 19.34 -0.59
C GLU A 105 -27.17 18.99 0.62
N TYR A 106 -26.92 17.83 1.25
CA TYR A 106 -27.53 17.50 2.54
C TYR A 106 -27.27 18.58 3.60
N LEU A 107 -26.04 19.11 3.70
CA LEU A 107 -25.73 20.20 4.63
C LEU A 107 -26.52 21.46 4.32
N GLY A 108 -26.71 21.76 3.02
CA GLY A 108 -27.51 22.89 2.56
C GLY A 108 -28.98 22.78 2.93
N GLN A 109 -29.57 21.59 2.77
CA GLN A 109 -30.95 21.33 3.15
C GLN A 109 -31.15 21.29 4.68
N ARG A 110 -30.15 20.80 5.42
CA ARG A 110 -30.23 20.63 6.89
C ARG A 110 -29.92 21.90 7.68
N PHE A 111 -29.02 22.74 7.19
CA PHE A 111 -28.54 23.93 7.88
C PHE A 111 -28.78 25.17 7.02
N ASP A 112 -27.87 25.49 6.09
CA ASP A 112 -27.97 26.62 5.19
C ASP A 112 -26.99 26.52 4.00
N GLN A 113 -27.15 27.45 3.03
CA GLN A 113 -26.29 27.52 1.87
C GLN A 113 -24.81 27.83 2.21
N LYS A 114 -24.55 28.56 3.30
CA LYS A 114 -23.18 28.90 3.73
C LYS A 114 -22.43 27.63 4.15
N THR A 115 -23.09 26.76 4.90
CA THR A 115 -22.55 25.47 5.36
C THR A 115 -22.29 24.53 4.18
N ARG A 116 -23.20 24.49 3.20
CA ARG A 116 -23.00 23.74 1.94
C ARG A 116 -21.74 24.21 1.21
N LEU A 117 -21.59 25.51 1.00
CA LEU A 117 -20.44 26.09 0.29
C LEU A 117 -19.13 25.87 1.04
N LEU A 118 -19.13 26.02 2.38
CA LEU A 118 -17.97 25.74 3.21
C LEU A 118 -17.55 24.27 3.11
N GLY A 119 -18.49 23.33 3.23
CA GLY A 119 -18.21 21.90 3.10
C GLY A 119 -17.65 21.52 1.72
N ALA A 120 -18.26 22.05 0.66
CA ALA A 120 -17.78 21.83 -0.71
C ALA A 120 -16.37 22.44 -0.94
N PHE A 121 -16.10 23.63 -0.41
CA PHE A 121 -14.78 24.27 -0.50
C PHE A 121 -13.70 23.43 0.22
N LEU A 122 -13.96 23.02 1.46
CA LEU A 122 -13.03 22.20 2.24
C LEU A 122 -12.74 20.87 1.54
N PHE A 123 -13.77 20.25 0.96
CA PHE A 123 -13.61 19.04 0.15
C PHE A 123 -12.70 19.27 -1.06
N LEU A 124 -12.89 20.36 -1.81
CA LEU A 124 -12.08 20.66 -2.99
C LEU A 124 -10.61 20.91 -2.62
N VAL A 125 -10.36 21.64 -1.53
CA VAL A 125 -8.99 21.86 -1.01
C VAL A 125 -8.35 20.55 -0.59
N GLN A 126 -9.03 19.74 0.22
CA GLN A 126 -8.53 18.43 0.65
C GLN A 126 -8.28 17.51 -0.54
N ARG A 127 -9.16 17.53 -1.55
CA ARG A 127 -9.01 16.72 -2.77
C ARG A 127 -7.81 17.16 -3.58
N GLY A 128 -7.57 18.46 -3.71
CA GLY A 128 -6.39 19.00 -4.40
C GLY A 128 -5.09 18.54 -3.75
N LEU A 129 -4.99 18.64 -2.42
CA LEU A 129 -3.82 18.17 -1.67
C LEU A 129 -3.62 16.66 -1.80
N SER A 130 -4.70 15.88 -1.67
CA SER A 130 -4.67 14.42 -1.82
C SER A 130 -4.25 13.98 -3.24
N ALA A 131 -4.71 14.68 -4.28
CA ALA A 131 -4.31 14.42 -5.65
C ALA A 131 -2.80 14.67 -5.85
N GLY A 132 -2.26 15.73 -5.26
CA GLY A 132 -0.82 16.01 -5.26
C GLY A 132 0.00 14.85 -4.68
N ILE A 133 -0.37 14.37 -3.49
CA ILE A 133 0.29 13.21 -2.85
C ILE A 133 0.15 11.95 -3.71
N THR A 134 -1.02 11.75 -4.33
CA THR A 134 -1.32 10.58 -5.16
C THR A 134 -0.49 10.55 -6.45
N ILE A 135 -0.14 11.71 -7.02
CA ILE A 135 0.77 11.81 -8.16
C ILE A 135 2.24 11.70 -7.70
N TYR A 136 2.57 12.33 -6.58
CA TYR A 136 3.93 12.39 -6.06
C TYR A 136 4.48 11.03 -5.65
N ALA A 137 3.74 10.25 -4.85
CA ALA A 137 4.27 9.02 -4.28
C ALA A 137 4.64 7.94 -5.32
N PRO A 138 3.83 7.65 -6.36
CA PRO A 138 4.25 6.79 -7.46
C PRO A 138 5.36 7.42 -8.32
N ALA A 139 5.39 8.74 -8.48
CA ALA A 139 6.43 9.41 -9.27
C ALA A 139 7.82 9.28 -8.64
N ILE A 140 7.94 9.33 -7.30
CA ILE A 140 9.19 9.01 -6.59
C ILE A 140 9.70 7.63 -6.99
N ILE A 141 8.80 6.65 -6.98
CA ILE A 141 9.12 5.25 -7.27
C ILE A 141 9.56 5.10 -8.73
N VAL A 142 8.78 5.65 -9.66
CA VAL A 142 9.10 5.61 -11.10
C VAL A 142 10.42 6.32 -11.39
N SER A 143 10.67 7.48 -10.77
CA SER A 143 11.91 8.22 -10.99
C SER A 143 13.13 7.45 -10.50
N ALA A 144 13.00 6.76 -9.35
CA ALA A 144 14.06 5.92 -8.81
C ALA A 144 14.32 4.67 -9.67
N ILE A 145 13.27 4.03 -10.20
CA ILE A 145 13.39 2.84 -11.07
C ILE A 145 14.03 3.20 -12.41
N LEU A 146 13.60 4.32 -13.01
CA LEU A 146 14.04 4.74 -14.34
C LEU A 146 15.32 5.59 -14.31
N GLY A 147 15.77 6.02 -13.13
CA GLY A 147 16.86 6.99 -12.98
C GLY A 147 16.51 8.38 -13.55
N TRP A 148 15.22 8.72 -13.59
CA TRP A 148 14.73 9.98 -14.15
C TRP A 148 14.71 11.08 -13.11
N ASN A 149 14.74 12.33 -13.57
CA ASN A 149 14.51 13.48 -12.70
C ASN A 149 13.10 13.40 -12.08
N LEU A 150 13.01 13.54 -10.76
CA LEU A 150 11.75 13.44 -10.02
C LEU A 150 10.71 14.48 -10.47
N GLN A 151 11.12 15.75 -10.68
CA GLN A 151 10.21 16.82 -11.09
C GLN A 151 9.64 16.56 -12.49
N LEU A 152 10.48 16.11 -13.43
CA LEU A 152 10.04 15.71 -14.76
C LEU A 152 9.07 14.53 -14.69
N THR A 153 9.37 13.54 -13.85
CA THR A 153 8.51 12.35 -13.66
C THR A 153 7.14 12.75 -13.11
N ILE A 154 7.10 13.64 -12.11
CA ILE A 154 5.85 14.20 -11.57
C ILE A 154 5.03 14.88 -12.66
N LEU A 155 5.67 15.73 -13.49
CA LEU A 155 5.00 16.45 -14.57
C LEU A 155 4.40 15.47 -15.60
N LEU A 156 5.16 14.46 -16.03
CA LEU A 156 4.72 13.46 -17.01
C LEU A 156 3.58 12.60 -16.45
N CYS A 157 3.67 12.15 -15.19
CA CYS A 157 2.60 11.42 -14.53
C CYS A 157 1.32 12.27 -14.42
N GLY A 158 1.45 13.53 -13.99
CA GLY A 158 0.33 14.46 -13.88
C GLY A 158 -0.35 14.73 -15.22
N LEU A 159 0.44 15.01 -16.27
CA LEU A 159 -0.08 15.24 -17.62
C LEU A 159 -0.81 14.00 -18.17
N SER A 160 -0.25 12.81 -17.94
CA SER A 160 -0.89 11.54 -18.35
C SER A 160 -2.23 11.32 -17.66
N VAL A 161 -2.30 11.58 -16.35
CA VAL A 161 -3.55 11.50 -15.57
C VAL A 161 -4.57 12.53 -16.08
N LEU A 162 -4.16 13.77 -16.35
CA LEU A 162 -5.04 14.81 -16.90
C LEU A 162 -5.64 14.40 -18.23
N ILE A 163 -4.80 14.00 -19.20
CA ILE A 163 -5.25 13.57 -20.55
C ILE A 163 -6.26 12.42 -20.43
N TYR A 164 -5.92 11.37 -19.68
CA TYR A 164 -6.78 10.20 -19.55
C TYR A 164 -8.11 10.52 -18.86
N THR A 165 -8.07 11.34 -17.80
CA THR A 165 -9.28 11.69 -17.03
C THR A 165 -10.21 12.61 -17.83
N SER A 166 -9.65 13.56 -18.59
CA SER A 166 -10.42 14.48 -19.44
C SER A 166 -11.08 13.77 -20.63
N VAL A 167 -10.43 12.74 -21.20
CA VAL A 167 -10.94 12.00 -22.36
C VAL A 167 -11.90 10.87 -21.97
N GLY A 168 -11.65 10.19 -20.84
CA GLY A 168 -12.34 8.95 -20.48
C GLY A 168 -13.64 9.11 -19.68
N GLY A 169 -13.73 10.12 -18.80
CA GLY A 169 -14.85 10.26 -17.87
C GLY A 169 -14.97 9.13 -16.81
N THR A 170 -15.85 9.31 -15.82
CA THR A 170 -16.07 8.39 -14.67
C THR A 170 -16.35 6.93 -15.06
N LYS A 171 -17.09 6.69 -16.16
CA LYS A 171 -17.43 5.33 -16.61
C LYS A 171 -16.21 4.57 -17.14
N ALA A 172 -15.37 5.22 -17.96
CA ALA A 172 -14.13 4.60 -18.45
C ALA A 172 -13.19 4.32 -17.28
N VAL A 173 -13.04 5.28 -16.37
CA VAL A 173 -12.22 5.13 -15.15
C VAL A 173 -12.67 3.95 -14.30
N SER A 174 -13.99 3.74 -14.14
CA SER A 174 -14.50 2.59 -13.39
C SER A 174 -14.19 1.25 -14.06
N ILE A 175 -14.25 1.19 -15.39
CA ILE A 175 -13.94 -0.03 -16.16
C ILE A 175 -12.44 -0.32 -16.12
N THR A 176 -11.59 0.68 -16.37
CA THR A 176 -10.14 0.49 -16.33
C THR A 176 -9.65 0.14 -14.93
N GLY A 177 -10.22 0.76 -13.89
CA GLY A 177 -9.86 0.50 -12.50
C GLY A 177 -10.07 -0.96 -12.08
N LYS A 178 -11.11 -1.62 -12.62
CA LYS A 178 -11.33 -3.06 -12.38
C LYS A 178 -10.20 -3.93 -12.91
N TRP A 179 -9.76 -3.67 -14.14
CA TRP A 179 -8.66 -4.43 -14.74
C TRP A 179 -7.30 -4.10 -14.13
N GLN A 180 -7.06 -2.83 -13.80
CA GLN A 180 -5.86 -2.42 -13.05
C GLN A 180 -5.79 -3.14 -11.70
N MET A 181 -6.90 -3.18 -10.95
CA MET A 181 -6.97 -3.91 -9.69
C MET A 181 -6.69 -5.41 -9.87
N ALA A 182 -7.24 -6.02 -10.93
CA ALA A 182 -6.97 -7.42 -11.25
C ALA A 182 -5.48 -7.67 -11.53
N VAL A 183 -4.85 -6.84 -12.37
CA VAL A 183 -3.40 -6.92 -12.67
C VAL A 183 -2.58 -6.77 -11.40
N ILE A 184 -2.91 -5.81 -10.53
CA ILE A 184 -2.18 -5.60 -9.26
C ILE A 184 -2.33 -6.81 -8.34
N LEU A 185 -3.55 -7.32 -8.12
CA LEU A 185 -3.78 -8.46 -7.23
C LEU A 185 -3.10 -9.73 -7.74
N VAL A 186 -3.17 -9.99 -9.04
CA VAL A 186 -2.46 -11.12 -9.67
C VAL A 186 -0.95 -10.94 -9.56
N GLY A 187 -0.44 -9.74 -9.87
CA GLY A 187 0.99 -9.42 -9.74
C GLY A 187 1.50 -9.62 -8.31
N MET A 188 0.72 -9.22 -7.30
CA MET A 188 1.05 -9.47 -5.90
C MET A 188 1.02 -10.95 -5.53
N ALA A 189 0.02 -11.71 -5.99
CA ALA A 189 -0.05 -13.14 -5.74
C ALA A 189 1.14 -13.88 -6.37
N ILE A 190 1.53 -13.49 -7.59
CA ILE A 190 2.72 -14.00 -8.28
C ILE A 190 3.98 -13.60 -7.51
N ALA A 191 4.11 -12.34 -7.08
CA ALA A 191 5.25 -11.89 -6.28
C ALA A 191 5.36 -12.68 -4.97
N PHE A 192 4.25 -12.92 -4.26
CA PHE A 192 4.21 -13.77 -3.07
C PHE A 192 4.67 -15.20 -3.37
N GLY A 193 4.14 -15.81 -4.44
CA GLY A 193 4.56 -17.14 -4.88
C GLY A 193 6.05 -17.21 -5.22
N MET A 194 6.58 -16.17 -5.87
CA MET A 194 8.01 -16.06 -6.20
C MET A 194 8.89 -15.89 -4.97
N ILE A 195 8.46 -15.10 -3.97
CA ILE A 195 9.15 -15.00 -2.68
C ILE A 195 9.28 -16.38 -2.05
N VAL A 196 8.16 -17.11 -1.95
CA VAL A 196 8.14 -18.47 -1.39
C VAL A 196 9.02 -19.43 -2.19
N HIS A 197 8.96 -19.39 -3.51
CA HIS A 197 9.75 -20.25 -4.38
C HIS A 197 11.27 -20.00 -4.27
N ARG A 198 11.66 -18.76 -3.97
CA ARG A 198 13.07 -18.34 -3.83
C ARG A 198 13.62 -18.56 -2.42
N LEU A 199 12.81 -18.94 -1.43
CA LEU A 199 13.33 -19.34 -0.12
C LEU A 199 14.22 -20.60 -0.25
N PRO A 200 15.19 -20.79 0.66
CA PRO A 200 16.01 -22.00 0.66
C PRO A 200 15.14 -23.26 0.66
N ARG A 201 15.45 -24.25 -0.19
CA ARG A 201 14.64 -25.48 -0.32
C ARG A 201 14.53 -26.29 0.97
N SER A 202 15.50 -26.13 1.88
CA SER A 202 15.49 -26.73 3.20
C SER A 202 14.52 -26.05 4.18
N LEU A 203 14.04 -24.84 3.87
CA LEU A 203 13.16 -24.06 4.74
C LEU A 203 11.70 -24.32 4.37
N SER A 204 10.95 -24.95 5.27
CA SER A 204 9.50 -25.06 5.15
C SER A 204 8.81 -23.70 5.34
N LEU A 205 7.62 -23.53 4.77
CA LEU A 205 6.79 -22.33 5.00
C LEU A 205 6.48 -22.09 6.48
N ASN A 206 6.28 -23.15 7.26
CA ASN A 206 6.03 -23.05 8.69
C ASN A 206 7.26 -22.49 9.43
N ASN A 207 8.46 -22.94 9.07
CA ASN A 207 9.71 -22.43 9.66
C ASN A 207 9.96 -20.97 9.23
N ALA A 208 9.62 -20.59 7.99
CA ALA A 208 9.67 -19.22 7.53
C ALA A 208 8.76 -18.29 8.38
N PHE A 209 7.53 -18.72 8.66
CA PHE A 209 6.65 -18.00 9.58
C PHE A 209 7.17 -18.00 11.02
N ALA A 210 7.76 -19.09 11.49
CA ALA A 210 8.36 -19.14 12.83
C ALA A 210 9.54 -18.18 13.00
N ILE A 211 10.36 -18.00 11.96
CA ILE A 211 11.42 -16.97 11.92
C ILE A 211 10.81 -15.57 11.98
N ALA A 212 9.79 -15.28 11.15
CA ALA A 212 9.10 -14.00 11.18
C ALA A 212 8.46 -13.71 12.55
N GLY A 213 7.87 -14.73 13.19
CA GLY A 213 7.31 -14.64 14.54
C GLY A 213 8.37 -14.38 15.60
N THR A 214 9.50 -15.09 15.54
CA THR A 214 10.65 -14.89 16.46
C THR A 214 11.16 -13.45 16.37
N LEU A 215 11.20 -12.88 15.17
CA LEU A 215 11.64 -11.51 14.92
C LEU A 215 10.52 -10.46 15.10
N GLY A 216 9.39 -10.85 15.70
CA GLY A 216 8.28 -9.96 16.05
C GLY A 216 7.45 -9.44 14.88
N LYS A 217 7.69 -9.91 13.64
CA LYS A 217 7.02 -9.39 12.44
C LYS A 217 5.58 -9.85 12.29
N LEU A 218 5.21 -10.97 12.91
CA LEU A 218 3.85 -11.51 12.87
C LEU A 218 2.93 -10.98 13.98
N ASN A 219 3.42 -10.07 14.84
CA ASN A 219 2.60 -9.43 15.87
C ASN A 219 1.59 -8.46 15.24
N ALA A 220 0.44 -8.99 14.83
CA ALA A 220 -0.59 -8.24 14.12
C ALA A 220 -1.46 -7.37 15.05
N VAL A 221 -1.69 -7.83 16.28
CA VAL A 221 -2.61 -7.17 17.21
C VAL A 221 -1.90 -6.84 18.51
N ASN A 222 -2.08 -5.62 18.98
CA ASN A 222 -1.50 -5.10 20.19
C ASN A 222 -2.57 -4.39 21.02
N PHE A 223 -2.90 -4.95 22.20
CA PHE A 223 -3.95 -4.43 23.08
C PHE A 223 -3.46 -3.39 24.09
N SER A 224 -2.21 -2.93 23.98
CA SER A 224 -1.63 -1.89 24.83
C SER A 224 -2.45 -0.59 24.77
N PHE A 225 -2.60 0.07 25.92
CA PHE A 225 -3.17 1.41 26.04
C PHE A 225 -2.10 2.52 25.97
N ASN A 226 -0.85 2.16 25.69
CA ASN A 226 0.25 3.11 25.59
C ASN A 226 0.07 4.04 24.37
N VAL A 227 -0.10 5.34 24.62
CA VAL A 227 -0.29 6.36 23.58
C VAL A 227 0.96 6.59 22.73
N ASN A 228 2.14 6.16 23.19
CA ASN A 228 3.38 6.25 22.43
C ASN A 228 3.51 5.14 21.39
N GLU A 229 2.69 4.09 21.48
CA GLU A 229 2.69 3.01 20.51
C GLU A 229 1.86 3.40 19.28
N ARG A 230 2.54 3.41 18.13
CA ARG A 230 1.97 3.90 16.87
C ARG A 230 0.74 3.12 16.39
N TYR A 231 0.72 1.80 16.62
CA TYR A 231 -0.37 0.91 16.16
C TYR A 231 -0.85 0.00 17.29
N THR A 232 -2.04 0.29 17.81
CA THR A 232 -2.72 -0.50 18.83
C THR A 232 -4.12 -0.86 18.37
N PHE A 233 -4.73 -1.84 19.00
CA PHE A 233 -6.10 -2.27 18.71
C PHE A 233 -7.07 -1.09 18.88
N TRP A 234 -6.88 -0.30 19.93
CA TRP A 234 -7.74 0.84 20.27
C TRP A 234 -7.58 2.00 19.27
N SER A 235 -6.35 2.36 18.91
CA SER A 235 -6.10 3.40 17.91
C SER A 235 -6.59 2.98 16.53
N GLY A 236 -6.40 1.72 16.15
CA GLY A 236 -6.88 1.17 14.89
C GLY A 236 -8.41 1.05 14.82
N LEU A 237 -9.05 0.65 15.92
CA LEU A 237 -10.51 0.57 16.00
C LEU A 237 -11.15 1.96 15.99
N LEU A 238 -10.77 2.85 16.92
CA LEU A 238 -11.40 4.17 17.05
C LEU A 238 -10.97 5.13 15.94
N GLY A 239 -9.66 5.25 15.71
CA GLY A 239 -9.11 6.11 14.66
C GLY A 239 -9.52 5.63 13.27
N GLY A 240 -9.40 4.32 13.02
CA GLY A 240 -9.86 3.72 11.76
C GLY A 240 -11.38 3.86 11.56
N PHE A 241 -12.17 3.77 12.63
CA PHE A 241 -13.62 3.97 12.56
C PHE A 241 -13.98 5.39 12.13
N PHE A 242 -13.48 6.42 12.82
CA PHE A 242 -13.81 7.80 12.45
C PHE A 242 -13.23 8.21 11.10
N LEU A 243 -12.04 7.73 10.76
CA LEU A 243 -11.43 7.96 9.45
C LEU A 243 -12.29 7.34 8.34
N ALA A 244 -12.68 6.06 8.49
CA ALA A 244 -13.55 5.40 7.53
C ALA A 244 -14.95 6.00 7.49
N LEU A 245 -15.51 6.41 8.63
CA LEU A 245 -16.84 7.02 8.71
C LEU A 245 -16.87 8.36 7.96
N SER A 246 -15.82 9.19 8.14
CA SER A 246 -15.65 10.42 7.37
C SER A 246 -15.47 10.10 5.88
N TYR A 247 -14.59 9.16 5.55
CA TYR A 247 -14.28 8.84 4.16
C TYR A 247 -15.44 8.19 3.37
N PHE A 248 -16.21 7.29 3.96
CA PHE A 248 -17.34 6.66 3.27
C PHE A 248 -18.65 7.42 3.47
N GLY A 249 -18.79 8.12 4.60
CA GLY A 249 -20.02 8.82 4.94
C GLY A 249 -20.12 10.22 4.34
N THR A 250 -19.02 10.98 4.24
CA THR A 250 -19.10 12.43 3.95
C THR A 250 -18.22 12.89 2.78
N ASP A 251 -17.26 12.08 2.34
CA ASP A 251 -16.42 12.36 1.19
C ASP A 251 -17.19 12.15 -0.13
N GLN A 252 -17.34 13.20 -0.93
CA GLN A 252 -18.11 13.13 -2.16
C GLN A 252 -17.60 12.10 -3.17
N SER A 253 -16.29 11.82 -3.18
CA SER A 253 -15.74 10.82 -4.10
C SER A 253 -16.30 9.43 -3.81
N GLN A 254 -16.56 9.09 -2.54
CA GLN A 254 -17.17 7.82 -2.16
C GLN A 254 -18.69 7.87 -2.16
N VAL A 255 -19.26 8.96 -1.62
CA VAL A 255 -20.70 9.16 -1.54
C VAL A 255 -21.36 9.02 -2.92
N GLN A 256 -20.78 9.64 -3.94
CA GLN A 256 -21.29 9.57 -5.31
C GLN A 256 -21.41 8.13 -5.84
N ARG A 257 -20.53 7.21 -5.44
CA ARG A 257 -20.51 5.83 -5.97
C ARG A 257 -21.69 4.99 -5.53
N TYR A 258 -22.19 5.23 -4.32
CA TYR A 258 -23.33 4.50 -3.78
C TYR A 258 -24.63 5.30 -3.83
N LEU A 259 -24.59 6.61 -4.11
CA LEU A 259 -25.78 7.37 -4.51
C LEU A 259 -26.14 7.14 -5.98
N ALA A 260 -25.15 6.87 -6.83
CA ALA A 260 -25.38 6.49 -8.22
C ALA A 260 -26.02 5.09 -8.39
N GLY A 261 -26.04 4.26 -7.33
CA GLY A 261 -26.73 2.97 -7.34
C GLY A 261 -28.20 3.17 -6.99
N GLY A 262 -29.12 2.93 -7.93
CA GLY A 262 -30.53 3.25 -7.73
C GLY A 262 -31.30 2.39 -6.72
N SER A 263 -30.64 1.54 -5.94
CA SER A 263 -31.28 0.86 -4.81
C SER A 263 -30.43 0.94 -3.55
N ILE A 264 -31.08 1.31 -2.43
CA ILE A 264 -30.50 1.30 -1.08
C ILE A 264 -29.84 -0.05 -0.78
N THR A 265 -30.50 -1.15 -1.16
CA THR A 265 -30.00 -2.52 -0.97
C THR A 265 -28.72 -2.76 -1.76
N GLY A 266 -28.68 -2.36 -3.03
CA GLY A 266 -27.49 -2.47 -3.87
C GLY A 266 -26.30 -1.69 -3.32
N SER A 267 -26.56 -0.46 -2.87
CA SER A 267 -25.57 0.42 -2.24
C SER A 267 -25.01 -0.15 -0.94
N ARG A 268 -25.88 -0.70 -0.07
CA ARG A 268 -25.48 -1.37 1.17
C ARG A 268 -24.62 -2.60 0.89
N PHE A 269 -25.06 -3.51 0.02
CA PHE A 269 -24.27 -4.70 -0.30
C PHE A 269 -22.95 -4.35 -0.98
N GLY A 270 -22.92 -3.32 -1.84
CA GLY A 270 -21.69 -2.84 -2.46
C GLY A 270 -20.67 -2.34 -1.45
N LEU A 271 -21.11 -1.58 -0.43
CA LEU A 271 -20.24 -1.13 0.65
C LEU A 271 -19.85 -2.27 1.62
N LEU A 272 -20.78 -3.14 2.01
CA LEU A 272 -20.45 -4.25 2.91
C LEU A 272 -19.49 -5.26 2.27
N PHE A 273 -19.59 -5.47 0.96
CA PHE A 273 -18.58 -6.24 0.21
C PHE A 273 -17.18 -5.64 0.35
N ASN A 274 -17.06 -4.31 0.34
CA ASN A 274 -15.80 -3.62 0.59
C ASN A 274 -15.28 -3.87 2.00
N ALA A 275 -16.16 -3.83 3.02
CA ALA A 275 -15.81 -4.11 4.41
C ALA A 275 -15.16 -5.49 4.57
N VAL A 276 -15.77 -6.50 3.93
CA VAL A 276 -15.33 -7.89 4.03
C VAL A 276 -14.01 -8.13 3.30
N LEU A 277 -13.79 -7.50 2.14
CA LEU A 277 -12.58 -7.74 1.35
C LEU A 277 -11.38 -6.90 1.75
N LYS A 278 -11.58 -5.68 2.26
CA LYS A 278 -10.49 -4.73 2.48
C LYS A 278 -9.52 -5.20 3.56
N VAL A 279 -10.03 -5.77 4.66
CA VAL A 279 -9.20 -6.25 5.78
C VAL A 279 -8.34 -7.47 5.36
N PRO A 280 -8.89 -8.55 4.77
CA PRO A 280 -8.09 -9.66 4.26
C PRO A 280 -7.08 -9.21 3.19
N MET A 281 -7.49 -8.33 2.28
CA MET A 281 -6.58 -7.82 1.26
C MET A 281 -5.38 -7.11 1.89
N GLN A 282 -5.61 -6.23 2.87
CA GLN A 282 -4.52 -5.56 3.57
C GLN A 282 -3.62 -6.53 4.34
N PHE A 283 -4.22 -7.54 4.96
CA PHE A 283 -3.48 -8.59 5.65
C PHE A 283 -2.52 -9.31 4.69
N PHE A 284 -2.97 -9.71 3.49
CA PHE A 284 -2.09 -10.36 2.50
C PHE A 284 -1.02 -9.43 1.92
N ILE A 285 -1.31 -8.14 1.77
CA ILE A 285 -0.30 -7.14 1.36
C ILE A 285 0.80 -7.03 2.41
N LEU A 286 0.43 -6.92 3.69
CA LEU A 286 1.38 -6.90 4.80
C LEU A 286 2.15 -8.21 4.92
N LEU A 287 1.46 -9.35 4.78
CA LEU A 287 2.08 -10.67 4.81
C LEU A 287 3.13 -10.82 3.71
N THR A 288 2.87 -10.28 2.52
CA THR A 288 3.86 -10.22 1.43
C THR A 288 5.11 -9.48 1.88
N GLY A 289 4.96 -8.33 2.55
CA GLY A 289 6.09 -7.59 3.13
C GLY A 289 6.86 -8.34 4.21
N VAL A 290 6.15 -9.08 5.07
CA VAL A 290 6.78 -9.97 6.06
C VAL A 290 7.55 -11.09 5.37
N MET A 291 7.03 -11.66 4.28
CA MET A 291 7.73 -12.69 3.53
C MET A 291 8.94 -12.14 2.78
N VAL A 292 8.88 -10.91 2.26
CA VAL A 292 10.08 -10.20 1.76
C VAL A 292 11.10 -10.01 2.88
N PHE A 293 10.65 -9.73 4.11
CA PHE A 293 11.56 -9.68 5.26
C PHE A 293 12.25 -11.00 5.52
N VAL A 294 11.51 -12.12 5.52
CA VAL A 294 12.08 -13.46 5.71
C VAL A 294 13.05 -13.80 4.57
N PHE A 295 12.67 -13.50 3.33
CA PHE A 295 13.53 -13.68 2.16
C PHE A 295 14.88 -12.97 2.32
N PHE A 296 14.87 -11.70 2.72
CA PHE A 296 16.08 -10.93 2.99
C PHE A 296 16.83 -11.31 4.28
N GLN A 297 16.41 -12.36 4.98
CA GLN A 297 17.25 -12.99 6.00
C GLN A 297 18.25 -13.97 5.38
N PHE A 298 17.93 -14.52 4.20
CA PHE A 298 18.73 -15.50 3.48
C PHE A 298 19.41 -14.92 2.24
N GLU A 299 18.84 -13.87 1.66
CA GLU A 299 19.46 -13.07 0.61
C GLU A 299 19.89 -11.73 1.19
N LYS A 300 21.15 -11.33 0.98
CA LYS A 300 21.67 -10.09 1.56
C LYS A 300 21.00 -8.88 0.92
N PRO A 301 20.16 -8.11 1.64
CA PRO A 301 19.63 -6.87 1.10
C PRO A 301 20.72 -5.78 1.11
N PRO A 302 20.53 -4.69 0.38
CA PRO A 302 21.36 -3.50 0.58
C PRO A 302 21.27 -3.00 2.04
N ILE A 303 22.33 -2.33 2.48
CA ILE A 303 22.37 -1.69 3.80
C ILE A 303 21.27 -0.62 3.91
N PHE A 304 20.97 0.09 2.82
CA PHE A 304 19.93 1.11 2.70
C PHE A 304 19.18 0.96 1.37
N PHE A 305 17.84 0.90 1.37
CA PHE A 305 17.10 0.51 0.15
C PHE A 305 16.96 1.62 -0.90
N ASN A 306 17.01 2.90 -0.51
CA ASN A 306 17.02 4.00 -1.46
C ASN A 306 18.45 4.18 -2.03
N GLN A 307 18.78 3.31 -2.98
CA GLN A 307 20.11 3.22 -3.61
C GLN A 307 20.57 4.53 -4.27
N PRO A 308 19.75 5.27 -5.03
CA PRO A 308 20.18 6.54 -5.62
C PRO A 308 20.69 7.54 -4.58
N ALA A 309 19.99 7.67 -3.45
CA ALA A 309 20.41 8.53 -2.34
C ALA A 309 21.69 8.02 -1.65
N TYR A 310 21.83 6.71 -1.49
CA TYR A 310 23.02 6.10 -0.89
C TYR A 310 24.25 6.27 -1.78
N GLU A 311 24.15 5.99 -3.08
CA GLU A 311 25.24 6.11 -4.03
C GLU A 311 25.68 7.55 -4.26
N GLU A 312 24.76 8.52 -4.17
CA GLU A 312 25.11 9.94 -4.16
C GLU A 312 25.97 10.28 -2.93
N ALA A 313 25.55 9.87 -1.73
CA ALA A 313 26.31 10.13 -0.50
C ALA A 313 27.68 9.43 -0.50
N VAL A 314 27.75 8.16 -0.94
CA VAL A 314 29.00 7.40 -1.03
C VAL A 314 29.99 8.03 -2.00
N ARG A 315 29.54 8.61 -3.12
CA ARG A 315 30.43 9.31 -4.07
C ARG A 315 31.12 10.54 -3.47
N HIS A 316 30.53 11.12 -2.44
CA HIS A 316 31.06 12.28 -1.74
C HIS A 316 31.68 11.93 -0.37
N ASP A 317 31.68 10.65 0.02
CA ASP A 317 32.32 10.16 1.23
C ASP A 317 33.83 10.05 1.02
N SER A 318 34.53 11.07 1.53
CA SER A 318 36.00 11.12 1.50
C SER A 318 36.64 10.45 2.73
N ALA A 319 35.84 10.10 3.74
CA ALA A 319 36.31 9.56 5.02
C ALA A 319 36.21 8.02 5.09
N GLY A 320 35.50 7.39 4.16
CA GLY A 320 35.32 5.93 4.11
C GLY A 320 34.39 5.40 5.20
N GLU A 321 33.56 6.26 5.79
CA GLU A 321 32.60 5.90 6.84
C GLU A 321 31.56 4.90 6.32
N PHE A 322 31.05 5.09 5.10
CA PHE A 322 30.07 4.16 4.53
C PHE A 322 30.70 2.80 4.22
N ALA A 323 31.98 2.77 3.82
CA ALA A 323 32.70 1.51 3.60
C ALA A 323 32.89 0.72 4.90
N ALA A 324 33.21 1.40 6.00
CA ALA A 324 33.31 0.78 7.32
C ALA A 324 31.95 0.24 7.81
N LEU A 325 30.88 1.01 7.65
CA LEU A 325 29.51 0.57 7.97
C LEU A 325 29.09 -0.63 7.12
N GLN A 326 29.41 -0.62 5.82
CA GLN A 326 29.14 -1.73 4.91
C GLN A 326 29.89 -3.00 5.31
N ALA A 327 31.17 -2.90 5.70
CA ALA A 327 31.95 -4.05 6.15
C ALA A 327 31.39 -4.65 7.46
N ARG A 328 31.02 -3.78 8.43
CA ARG A 328 30.37 -4.22 9.68
C ARG A 328 29.02 -4.87 9.40
N TYR A 329 28.21 -4.29 8.50
CA TYR A 329 26.94 -4.86 8.07
C TYR A 329 27.12 -6.25 7.47
N ASP A 330 28.07 -6.41 6.55
CA ASP A 330 28.35 -7.69 5.88
C ASP A 330 28.78 -8.78 6.86
N ALA A 331 29.64 -8.44 7.83
CA ALA A 331 30.09 -9.37 8.87
C ALA A 331 28.94 -9.82 9.78
N VAL A 332 28.13 -8.88 10.28
CA VAL A 332 26.98 -9.20 11.14
C VAL A 332 25.94 -10.00 10.38
N PHE A 333 25.66 -9.65 9.12
CA PHE A 333 24.72 -10.40 8.29
C PHE A 333 25.17 -11.84 8.05
N ALA A 334 26.44 -12.06 7.72
CA ALA A 334 27.00 -13.40 7.53
C ALA A 334 26.93 -14.24 8.82
N GLN A 335 27.18 -13.64 10.00
CA GLN A 335 27.04 -14.34 11.27
C GLN A 335 25.57 -14.70 11.54
N LYS A 336 24.66 -13.75 11.33
CA LYS A 336 23.23 -13.97 11.55
C LYS A 336 22.65 -15.05 10.64
N GLN A 337 23.13 -15.17 9.39
CA GLN A 337 22.75 -16.28 8.51
C GLN A 337 23.13 -17.64 9.09
N LYS A 338 24.30 -17.76 9.73
CA LYS A 338 24.69 -18.99 10.45
C LYS A 338 23.76 -19.25 11.64
N ASP A 339 23.44 -18.21 12.41
CA ASP A 339 22.54 -18.32 13.56
C ASP A 339 21.12 -18.74 13.13
N LEU A 340 20.64 -18.29 11.96
CA LEU A 340 19.38 -18.71 11.36
C LEU A 340 19.39 -20.19 10.94
N GLY A 341 20.52 -20.69 10.44
CA GLY A 341 20.73 -22.12 10.21
C GLY A 341 20.62 -22.92 11.51
N GLY A 342 21.26 -22.43 12.59
CA GLY A 342 21.14 -23.01 13.93
C GLY A 342 19.71 -23.00 14.47
N LEU A 343 18.97 -21.91 14.26
CA LEU A 343 17.56 -21.79 14.64
C LEU A 343 16.68 -22.78 13.88
N THR A 344 16.88 -22.91 12.57
CA THR A 344 16.10 -23.84 11.74
C THR A 344 16.34 -25.29 12.17
N ASN A 345 17.61 -25.67 12.43
CA ASN A 345 17.94 -27.00 12.96
C ASN A 345 17.31 -27.23 14.35
N ALA A 346 17.36 -26.22 15.23
CA ALA A 346 16.76 -26.31 16.56
C ALA A 346 15.23 -26.43 16.53
N MET A 347 14.56 -25.88 15.51
CA MET A 347 13.11 -26.05 15.31
C MET A 347 12.74 -27.47 14.92
N GLU A 348 13.60 -28.19 14.18
CA GLU A 348 13.32 -29.53 13.67
C GLU A 348 13.71 -30.63 14.66
N THR A 349 14.87 -30.50 15.31
CA THR A 349 15.47 -31.57 16.12
C THR A 349 15.88 -31.14 17.52
N GLY A 350 15.71 -29.86 17.87
CA GLY A 350 16.22 -29.29 19.12
C GLY A 350 15.26 -29.41 20.30
N GLY A 351 15.82 -29.57 21.50
CA GLY A 351 15.08 -29.35 22.75
C GLY A 351 14.82 -27.85 23.00
N GLN A 352 13.90 -27.54 23.92
CA GLN A 352 13.44 -26.16 24.16
C GLN A 352 14.57 -25.17 24.52
N GLY A 353 15.57 -25.61 25.30
CA GLY A 353 16.73 -24.77 25.64
C GLY A 353 17.64 -24.43 24.45
N ALA A 354 17.79 -25.34 23.49
CA ALA A 354 18.53 -25.09 22.26
C ALA A 354 17.78 -24.11 21.35
N LEU A 355 16.46 -24.25 21.28
CA LEU A 355 15.59 -23.33 20.52
C LEU A 355 15.68 -21.90 21.08
N ASP A 356 15.58 -21.73 22.40
CA ASP A 356 15.62 -20.40 23.01
C ASP A 356 16.99 -19.72 22.85
N SER A 357 18.08 -20.49 22.98
CA SER A 357 19.43 -19.99 22.73
C SER A 357 19.62 -19.54 21.28
N ALA A 358 19.12 -20.32 20.32
CA ALA A 358 19.19 -19.98 18.90
C ALA A 358 18.34 -18.74 18.56
N LYS A 359 17.14 -18.62 19.14
CA LYS A 359 16.30 -17.41 19.01
C LYS A 359 17.03 -16.17 19.50
N GLN A 360 17.68 -16.23 20.67
CA GLN A 360 18.43 -15.09 21.23
C GLN A 360 19.64 -14.71 20.37
N ALA A 361 20.31 -15.66 19.73
CA ALA A 361 21.41 -15.35 18.80
C ALA A 361 20.88 -14.56 17.58
N VAL A 362 19.79 -15.04 16.96
CA VAL A 362 19.15 -14.39 15.81
C VAL A 362 18.62 -12.99 16.17
N LEU A 363 18.03 -12.81 17.36
CA LEU A 363 17.55 -11.53 17.84
C LEU A 363 18.69 -10.51 18.00
N ARG A 364 19.80 -10.90 18.64
CA ARG A 364 20.99 -10.05 18.79
C ARG A 364 21.56 -9.61 17.44
N GLY A 365 21.67 -10.54 16.48
CA GLY A 365 22.11 -10.21 15.12
C GLY A 365 21.15 -9.25 14.41
N GLN A 366 19.84 -9.38 14.64
CA GLN A 366 18.85 -8.45 14.08
C GLN A 366 18.97 -7.05 14.71
N GLU A 367 19.14 -6.95 16.03
CA GLU A 367 19.32 -5.67 16.73
C GLU A 367 20.56 -4.93 16.22
N GLU A 368 21.69 -5.62 16.05
CA GLU A 368 22.91 -5.02 15.50
C GLU A 368 22.72 -4.55 14.05
N ILE A 369 22.01 -5.31 13.20
CA ILE A 369 21.67 -4.85 11.84
C ILE A 369 20.83 -3.57 11.89
N GLN A 370 19.83 -3.48 12.76
CA GLN A 370 19.00 -2.28 12.88
C GLN A 370 19.82 -1.09 13.38
N LYS A 371 20.73 -1.31 14.31
CA LYS A 371 21.65 -0.28 14.80
C LYS A 371 22.54 0.26 13.68
N ILE A 372 23.17 -0.62 12.90
CA ILE A 372 24.01 -0.22 11.76
C ILE A 372 23.19 0.56 10.72
N ARG A 373 21.96 0.13 10.43
CA ARG A 373 21.06 0.87 9.53
C ARG A 373 20.65 2.24 10.07
N GLY A 374 20.49 2.36 11.40
CA GLY A 374 20.28 3.63 12.09
C GLY A 374 21.47 4.57 11.91
N GLU A 375 22.68 4.08 12.16
CA GLU A 375 23.94 4.82 11.97
C GLU A 375 24.06 5.32 10.52
N VAL A 376 23.75 4.47 9.52
CA VAL A 376 23.74 4.89 8.10
C VAL A 376 22.74 6.04 7.84
N LYS A 377 21.52 5.97 8.41
CA LYS A 377 20.53 7.04 8.25
C LYS A 377 20.98 8.35 8.89
N GLU A 378 21.70 8.27 10.01
CA GLU A 378 22.29 9.44 10.67
C GLU A 378 23.43 10.05 9.84
N THR A 379 24.34 9.23 9.30
CA THR A 379 25.41 9.66 8.39
C THR A 379 24.86 10.27 7.09
N LEU A 380 23.77 9.71 6.54
CA LEU A 380 23.12 10.29 5.36
C LEU A 380 22.54 11.69 5.65
N LYS A 381 21.95 11.90 6.84
CA LYS A 381 21.42 13.21 7.25
C LYS A 381 22.50 14.24 7.54
N SER A 382 23.63 13.82 8.11
CA SER A 382 24.75 14.74 8.33
C SER A 382 25.34 15.24 7.00
N TYR A 383 25.34 14.37 5.98
CA TYR A 383 25.78 14.73 4.63
C TYR A 383 24.82 15.67 3.89
N ASN A 384 23.52 15.34 3.85
CA ASN A 384 22.50 16.20 3.24
C ASN A 384 21.19 16.13 4.05
N PRO A 385 20.86 17.18 4.82
CA PRO A 385 19.64 17.23 5.64
C PRO A 385 18.32 17.12 4.85
N GLN A 386 18.34 17.36 3.53
CA GLN A 386 17.16 17.25 2.67
C GLN A 386 16.98 15.84 2.08
N LEU A 387 17.90 14.91 2.28
CA LEU A 387 17.75 13.53 1.79
C LEU A 387 16.63 12.80 2.52
N GLU A 388 15.76 12.16 1.74
CA GLU A 388 14.71 11.29 2.26
C GLU A 388 15.32 10.02 2.86
N THR A 389 15.34 9.95 4.20
CA THR A 389 15.87 8.79 4.93
C THR A 389 14.90 7.62 5.10
N LYS A 390 13.61 7.82 4.76
CA LYS A 390 12.65 6.73 4.78
C LYS A 390 12.86 5.85 3.56
N ASP A 391 13.43 4.66 3.77
CA ASP A 391 13.76 3.71 2.72
C ASP A 391 12.81 2.52 2.65
N SER A 392 11.85 2.40 3.58
CA SER A 392 10.88 1.29 3.58
C SER A 392 10.05 1.22 2.29
N ASP A 393 9.76 2.35 1.67
CA ASP A 393 9.04 2.40 0.39
C ASP A 393 9.79 1.70 -0.76
N TYR A 394 11.11 1.52 -0.64
CA TYR A 394 11.98 0.91 -1.65
C TYR A 394 12.22 -0.58 -1.45
N VAL A 395 11.79 -1.16 -0.32
CA VAL A 395 12.03 -2.57 0.01
C VAL A 395 11.39 -3.51 -1.01
N PHE A 396 10.08 -3.35 -1.23
CA PHE A 396 9.34 -4.24 -2.12
C PHE A 396 9.75 -4.03 -3.58
N ILE A 397 10.06 -2.80 -3.95
CA ILE A 397 10.58 -2.45 -5.27
C ILE A 397 11.93 -3.13 -5.50
N THR A 398 12.82 -3.10 -4.50
CA THR A 398 14.13 -3.78 -4.60
C THR A 398 13.95 -5.26 -4.84
N PHE A 399 13.00 -5.90 -4.16
CA PHE A 399 12.63 -7.29 -4.43
C PHE A 399 12.15 -7.49 -5.87
N VAL A 400 11.18 -6.67 -6.32
CA VAL A 400 10.61 -6.72 -7.67
C VAL A 400 11.68 -6.58 -8.75
N LEU A 401 12.53 -5.55 -8.66
CA LEU A 401 13.51 -5.24 -9.70
C LEU A 401 14.64 -6.26 -9.84
N HIS A 402 15.07 -6.88 -8.74
CA HIS A 402 16.28 -7.70 -8.73
C HIS A 402 16.00 -9.21 -8.66
N TYR A 403 14.80 -9.62 -8.24
CA TYR A 403 14.52 -11.03 -7.95
C TYR A 403 13.33 -11.61 -8.74
N LEU A 404 12.48 -10.77 -9.35
CA LEU A 404 11.49 -11.24 -10.30
C LEU A 404 12.10 -11.44 -11.70
N PRO A 405 11.65 -12.45 -12.46
CA PRO A 405 12.10 -12.66 -13.83
C PRO A 405 11.59 -11.54 -14.74
N HIS A 406 12.33 -11.29 -15.82
CA HIS A 406 11.92 -10.39 -16.88
C HIS A 406 10.56 -10.79 -17.46
N GLY A 407 9.71 -9.81 -17.73
CA GLY A 407 8.32 -9.90 -18.09
C GLY A 407 7.34 -9.81 -16.92
N LEU A 408 7.79 -10.01 -15.67
CA LEU A 408 6.96 -9.87 -14.46
C LEU A 408 7.19 -8.57 -13.68
N ILE A 409 8.25 -7.83 -14.01
CA ILE A 409 8.56 -6.51 -13.44
C ILE A 409 7.69 -5.46 -14.14
#